data_AF-A0A3B0PDN4-F1
#
_entry.id   AF-A0A3B0PDN4-F1
#
_cell.length_a   1.000
_cell.length_b   1.000
_cell.length_c   1.000
_cell.angle_alpha   90.00
_cell.angle_beta   90.00
_cell.angle_gamma   90.00
#
_symmetry.space_group_name_H-M   'P 1'
#
loop_
_entity.id
_entity.type
_entity.pdbx_description
1 polymer ?
#
loop_
_entity_poly.entity_id
_entity_poly.type
_entity_poly.pdbx_seq_one_letter_code
_entity_poly.pdbx_strand_id
1 'polypeptide(L)'
;MYVFKKILIMLHPFLPFTSDYLFNKLYNEELLEQSWPKFKRFKDSSEINLLIDAITKIRKYRDDNNISKKEKLYLCLKEKISKKNLNILLSLTNSEYKKNKDFLIVLDNNSIFIEISQEQKQKQKQELEKKIAFCQSEITRAQNILSNQNFIAKAPKEKIKLEEDKLQRYKQELQIYLEELKW
;
A
#
# COMPACT_ATOMS: atom_id res chain seq x y z
N MET A 1 -10.53 30.49 6.77
CA MET A 1 -11.09 31.04 5.51
C MET A 1 -10.11 31.97 4.76
N TYR A 2 -8.79 31.89 4.99
CA TYR A 2 -7.79 32.80 4.39
C TYR A 2 -7.14 32.23 3.12
N VAL A 3 -7.11 30.90 2.98
CA VAL A 3 -6.49 30.23 1.83
C VAL A 3 -7.35 30.38 0.57
N PHE A 4 -8.65 30.15 0.68
CA PHE A 4 -9.56 30.26 -0.46
C PHE A 4 -9.61 31.68 -1.04
N LYS A 5 -9.64 32.71 -0.19
CA LYS A 5 -9.53 34.12 -0.58
C LYS A 5 -8.28 34.38 -1.44
N LYS A 6 -7.13 33.87 -1.02
CA LYS A 6 -5.86 33.99 -1.79
C LYS A 6 -5.89 33.21 -3.10
N ILE A 7 -6.49 32.02 -3.13
CA ILE A 7 -6.64 31.22 -4.35
C ILE A 7 -7.45 32.00 -5.38
N LEU A 8 -8.58 32.62 -4.98
CA LEU A 8 -9.40 33.41 -5.89
C LEU A 8 -8.63 34.60 -6.48
N ILE A 9 -7.86 35.32 -5.67
CA ILE A 9 -7.01 36.43 -6.16
C ILE A 9 -5.96 35.92 -7.17
N MET A 10 -5.32 34.78 -6.89
CA MET A 10 -4.35 34.18 -7.82
C MET A 10 -4.98 33.64 -9.10
N LEU A 11 -6.24 33.22 -9.05
CA LEU A 11 -6.97 32.64 -10.17
C LEU A 11 -7.54 33.73 -11.10
N HIS A 12 -7.70 34.95 -10.62
CA HIS A 12 -8.34 36.05 -11.34
C HIS A 12 -7.73 36.38 -12.71
N PRO A 13 -6.40 36.38 -12.92
CA PRO A 13 -5.81 36.58 -14.24
C PRO A 13 -6.22 35.52 -15.28
N PHE A 14 -6.68 34.35 -14.84
CA PHE A 14 -7.09 33.24 -15.71
C PHE A 14 -8.61 33.10 -15.81
N LEU A 15 -9.34 33.39 -14.72
CA LEU A 15 -10.79 33.24 -14.62
C LEU A 15 -11.44 34.48 -13.97
N PRO A 16 -11.42 35.65 -14.63
CA PRO A 16 -11.78 36.91 -14.01
C PRO A 16 -13.24 36.95 -13.54
N PHE A 17 -14.19 36.59 -14.39
CA PHE A 17 -15.62 36.62 -14.05
C PHE A 17 -15.99 35.64 -12.93
N THR A 18 -15.45 34.41 -12.98
CA THR A 18 -15.77 33.38 -11.98
C THR A 18 -15.15 33.70 -10.63
N SER A 19 -13.89 34.12 -10.62
CA SER A 19 -13.19 34.48 -9.38
C SER A 19 -13.84 35.70 -8.72
N ASP A 20 -14.20 36.73 -9.48
CA ASP A 20 -14.82 37.96 -8.97
C ASP A 20 -16.23 37.70 -8.42
N TYR A 21 -17.07 36.96 -9.16
CA TYR A 21 -18.39 36.55 -8.68
C TYR A 21 -18.32 35.72 -7.39
N LEU A 22 -17.44 34.72 -7.33
CA LEU A 22 -17.27 33.89 -6.14
C LEU A 22 -16.72 34.69 -4.96
N PHE A 23 -15.82 35.62 -5.23
CA PHE A 23 -15.19 36.45 -4.21
C PHE A 23 -16.21 37.41 -3.59
N ASN A 24 -16.95 38.15 -4.43
CA ASN A 24 -18.03 39.02 -3.97
C ASN A 24 -19.09 38.21 -3.20
N LYS A 25 -19.56 37.09 -3.76
CA LYS A 25 -20.61 36.27 -3.12
C LYS A 25 -20.22 35.69 -1.76
N LEU A 26 -18.95 35.36 -1.54
CA LEU A 26 -18.49 34.71 -0.31
C LEU A 26 -17.94 35.70 0.73
N TYR A 27 -17.47 36.88 0.29
CA TYR A 27 -16.77 37.84 1.14
C TYR A 27 -17.39 39.24 1.16
N ASN A 28 -18.34 39.55 0.26
CA ASN A 28 -18.91 40.89 0.06
C ASN A 28 -17.85 41.98 -0.13
N GLU A 29 -16.76 41.65 -0.82
CA GLU A 29 -15.65 42.56 -1.12
C GLU A 29 -15.39 42.53 -2.63
N GLU A 30 -14.79 43.60 -3.17
CA GLU A 30 -14.32 43.62 -4.55
C GLU A 30 -12.93 42.98 -4.66
N LEU A 31 -12.76 42.04 -5.60
CA LEU A 31 -11.49 41.34 -5.78
C LEU A 31 -10.40 42.28 -6.29
N LEU A 32 -10.76 43.21 -7.18
CA LEU A 32 -9.84 44.16 -7.82
C LEU A 32 -9.22 45.15 -6.83
N GLU A 33 -9.86 45.40 -5.68
CA GLU A 33 -9.31 46.25 -4.61
C GLU A 33 -8.28 45.51 -3.73
N GLN A 34 -8.12 44.20 -3.93
CA GLN A 34 -7.23 43.39 -3.11
C GLN A 34 -5.80 43.45 -3.60
N SER A 35 -4.87 43.47 -2.65
CA SER A 35 -3.44 43.33 -2.96
C SER A 35 -3.06 41.87 -3.24
N TRP A 36 -2.05 41.69 -4.10
CA TRP A 36 -1.49 40.39 -4.38
C TRP A 36 -0.99 39.70 -3.09
N PRO A 37 -1.32 38.41 -2.87
CA PRO A 37 -0.99 37.75 -1.62
C PRO A 37 0.52 37.66 -1.39
N LYS A 38 0.95 38.06 -0.19
CA LYS A 38 2.32 37.79 0.28
C LYS A 38 2.45 36.34 0.72
N PHE A 39 3.42 35.64 0.14
CA PHE A 39 3.74 34.26 0.46
C PHE A 39 4.89 34.18 1.45
N LYS A 40 4.72 33.37 2.48
CA LYS A 40 5.79 32.98 3.39
C LYS A 40 6.14 31.52 3.10
N ARG A 41 7.43 31.22 2.99
CA ARG A 41 7.90 29.85 2.85
C ARG A 41 7.90 29.19 4.22
N PHE A 42 7.08 28.17 4.40
CA PHE A 42 7.11 27.31 5.58
C PHE A 42 8.06 26.13 5.29
N LYS A 43 8.90 25.78 6.27
CA LYS A 43 9.96 24.77 6.09
C LYS A 43 9.53 23.34 6.43
N ASP A 44 8.47 23.15 7.21
CA ASP A 44 8.18 21.84 7.77
C ASP A 44 6.80 21.31 7.33
N SER A 45 6.81 20.45 6.31
CA SER A 45 5.66 19.68 5.85
C SER A 45 5.88 18.18 6.01
N SER A 46 6.94 17.78 6.72
CA SER A 46 7.38 16.40 6.88
C SER A 46 6.25 15.52 7.47
N GLU A 47 5.60 16.00 8.53
CA GLU A 47 4.47 15.31 9.16
C GLU A 47 3.29 15.07 8.21
N ILE A 48 2.98 16.03 7.34
CA ILE A 48 1.88 15.92 6.37
C ILE A 48 2.25 14.91 5.28
N ASN A 49 3.49 14.93 4.80
CA ASN A 49 3.97 13.98 3.80
C ASN A 49 3.94 12.54 4.33
N LEU A 50 4.36 12.33 5.58
CA LEU A 50 4.25 11.02 6.24
C LEU A 50 2.79 10.56 6.34
N LEU A 51 1.87 11.46 6.67
CA LEU A 51 0.44 11.15 6.72
C LEU A 51 -0.11 10.78 5.35
N ILE A 52 0.28 11.50 4.29
CA ILE A 52 -0.11 11.20 2.90
C ILE A 52 0.42 9.83 2.48
N ASP A 53 1.68 9.51 2.78
CA ASP A 53 2.27 8.20 2.47
C ASP A 53 1.53 7.08 3.20
N ALA A 54 1.24 7.26 4.49
CA ALA A 54 0.46 6.31 5.28
C ALA A 54 -0.92 6.03 4.68
N ILE A 55 -1.68 7.08 4.34
CA ILE A 55 -3.01 6.95 3.71
C ILE A 55 -2.89 6.23 2.36
N THR A 56 -1.87 6.57 1.57
CA THR A 56 -1.65 6.00 0.24
C THR A 56 -1.36 4.50 0.34
N LYS A 57 -0.49 4.09 1.26
CA LYS A 57 -0.17 2.67 1.51
C LYS A 57 -1.38 1.88 2.02
N ILE A 58 -2.20 2.45 2.91
CA ILE A 58 -3.43 1.79 3.38
C ILE A 58 -4.45 1.62 2.24
N ARG A 59 -4.63 2.64 1.40
CA ARG A 59 -5.51 2.55 0.23
C ARG A 59 -5.01 1.54 -0.80
N LYS A 60 -3.70 1.49 -1.03
CA LYS A 60 -3.08 0.47 -1.88
C LYS A 60 -3.33 -0.93 -1.33
N TYR A 61 -3.09 -1.16 -0.03
CA TYR A 61 -3.41 -2.43 0.62
C TYR A 61 -4.88 -2.83 0.42
N ARG A 62 -5.79 -1.84 0.52
CA ARG A 62 -7.23 -2.06 0.30
C ARG A 62 -7.53 -2.51 -1.12
N ASP A 63 -6.93 -1.86 -2.11
CA ASP A 63 -7.10 -2.18 -3.52
C ASP A 63 -6.47 -3.55 -3.86
N ASP A 64 -5.26 -3.81 -3.39
CA ASP A 64 -4.54 -5.08 -3.60
C ASP A 64 -5.32 -6.28 -3.02
N ASN A 65 -6.02 -6.09 -1.90
CA ASN A 65 -6.84 -7.12 -1.25
C ASN A 65 -8.33 -7.09 -1.68
N ASN A 66 -8.70 -6.30 -2.69
CA ASN A 66 -10.06 -6.14 -3.20
C ASN A 66 -11.11 -5.84 -2.10
N ILE A 67 -10.74 -5.04 -1.09
CA ILE A 67 -11.62 -4.69 0.02
C ILE A 67 -12.54 -3.54 -0.41
N SER A 68 -13.85 -3.71 -0.23
CA SER A 68 -14.84 -2.69 -0.59
C SER A 68 -14.62 -1.38 0.16
N LYS A 69 -14.75 -0.23 -0.51
CA LYS A 69 -14.67 1.12 0.09
C LYS A 69 -15.65 1.35 1.26
N LYS A 70 -16.70 0.54 1.38
CA LYS A 70 -17.68 0.61 2.49
C LYS A 70 -17.23 -0.12 3.76
N GLU A 71 -16.35 -1.10 3.64
CA GLU A 71 -15.92 -1.93 4.77
C GLU A 71 -14.93 -1.20 5.67
N LYS A 72 -15.10 -1.32 6.97
CA LYS A 72 -14.18 -0.70 7.94
C LYS A 72 -12.91 -1.53 8.06
N LEU A 73 -11.76 -0.86 7.95
CA LEU A 73 -10.47 -1.47 8.32
C LEU A 73 -10.20 -1.24 9.79
N TYR A 74 -9.51 -2.17 10.43
CA TYR A 74 -9.05 -2.00 11.80
C TYR A 74 -7.53 -1.81 11.80
N LEU A 75 -7.08 -0.66 12.32
CA LEU A 75 -5.68 -0.26 12.33
C LEU A 75 -5.12 -0.22 13.75
N CYS A 76 -3.88 -0.65 13.91
CA CYS A 76 -3.11 -0.51 15.14
C CYS A 76 -1.79 0.22 14.84
N LEU A 77 -1.56 1.34 15.49
CA LEU A 77 -0.36 2.14 15.32
C LEU A 77 0.66 1.77 16.40
N LYS A 78 1.90 1.47 16.00
CA LYS A 78 2.97 1.16 16.96
C LYS A 78 3.49 2.41 17.68
N GLU A 79 3.47 3.55 17.00
CA GLU A 79 3.95 4.83 17.52
C GLU A 79 2.83 5.85 17.74
N LYS A 80 3.08 6.81 18.63
CA LYS A 80 2.13 7.86 18.99
C LYS A 80 2.05 8.91 17.87
N ILE A 81 1.07 8.74 17.00
CA ILE A 81 0.62 9.81 16.10
C ILE A 81 -0.20 10.84 16.90
N SER A 82 -0.12 12.12 16.54
CA SER A 82 -0.99 13.15 17.14
C SER A 82 -2.47 12.79 16.97
N LYS A 83 -3.31 13.08 17.96
CA LYS A 83 -4.76 12.77 17.89
C LYS A 83 -5.42 13.35 16.63
N LYS A 84 -4.96 14.52 16.19
CA LYS A 84 -5.44 15.18 14.97
C LYS A 84 -5.12 14.36 13.71
N ASN A 85 -3.86 13.95 13.56
CA ASN A 85 -3.42 13.19 12.39
C ASN A 85 -4.04 11.79 12.37
N LEU A 86 -4.25 11.19 13.56
CA LEU A 86 -4.97 9.93 13.71
C LEU A 86 -6.42 10.05 13.22
N ASN A 87 -7.15 11.09 13.61
CA ASN A 87 -8.53 11.30 13.13
C ASN A 87 -8.60 11.50 11.61
N ILE A 88 -7.63 12.22 11.03
CA ILE A 88 -7.54 12.41 9.57
C ILE A 88 -7.29 11.07 8.87
N LEU A 89 -6.34 10.29 9.38
CA LEU A 89 -6.02 8.96 8.86
C LEU A 89 -7.25 8.04 8.88
N LEU A 90 -7.92 7.92 10.03
CA LEU A 90 -9.10 7.07 10.21
C LEU A 90 -10.25 7.50 9.29
N SER A 91 -10.51 8.80 9.19
CA SER A 91 -11.57 9.34 8.32
C SER A 91 -11.28 9.10 6.83
N LEU A 92 -10.05 9.33 6.37
CA LEU A 92 -9.69 9.21 4.95
C LEU A 92 -9.53 7.76 4.47
N THR A 93 -9.39 6.81 5.39
CA THR A 93 -9.24 5.38 5.09
C THR A 93 -10.48 4.56 5.45
N ASN A 94 -11.51 5.19 6.03
CA ASN A 94 -12.69 4.51 6.59
C ASN A 94 -12.27 3.38 7.53
N SER A 95 -11.49 3.72 8.56
CA SER A 95 -10.92 2.76 9.49
C SER A 95 -11.16 3.13 10.94
N GLU A 96 -11.03 2.14 11.83
CA GLU A 96 -11.14 2.28 13.28
C GLU A 96 -9.86 1.78 13.96
N TYR A 97 -9.54 2.39 15.11
CA TYR A 97 -8.41 1.93 15.90
C TYR A 97 -8.79 0.68 16.69
N LYS A 98 -8.06 -0.42 16.48
CA LYS A 98 -8.20 -1.66 17.26
C LYS A 98 -6.85 -2.32 17.36
N LYS A 99 -6.47 -2.77 18.56
CA LYS A 99 -5.16 -3.42 18.78
C LYS A 99 -5.06 -4.71 18.00
N ASN A 100 -4.07 -4.79 17.10
CA ASN A 100 -3.75 -5.98 16.32
C ASN A 100 -2.25 -6.01 15.98
N LYS A 101 -1.73 -7.18 15.61
CA LYS A 101 -0.37 -7.47 15.13
C LYS A 101 -0.35 -8.32 13.84
N ASP A 102 -1.45 -8.37 13.09
CA ASP A 102 -1.55 -9.12 11.82
C ASP A 102 -0.68 -8.45 10.72
N PHE A 103 -1.25 -7.68 9.78
CA PHE A 103 -0.47 -7.21 8.64
C PHE A 103 0.35 -5.96 8.94
N LEU A 104 1.67 -5.98 8.78
CA LEU A 104 2.54 -4.81 9.02
C LEU A 104 2.78 -3.98 7.75
N ILE A 105 2.42 -2.71 7.80
CA ILE A 105 2.85 -1.67 6.85
C ILE A 105 3.97 -0.85 7.49
N VAL A 106 5.13 -0.84 6.85
CA VAL A 106 6.29 -0.03 7.27
C VAL A 106 6.26 1.33 6.58
N LEU A 107 6.40 2.37 7.38
CA LEU A 107 6.62 3.77 6.99
C LEU A 107 8.00 4.17 7.51
N ASP A 108 8.56 5.27 6.98
CA ASP A 108 9.94 5.70 7.28
C ASP A 108 10.25 5.73 8.78
N ASN A 109 9.34 6.31 9.58
CA ASN A 109 9.49 6.39 11.04
C ASN A 109 8.38 5.67 11.81
N ASN A 110 7.37 5.11 11.14
CA ASN A 110 6.18 4.57 11.81
C ASN A 110 5.83 3.20 11.26
N SER A 111 5.10 2.40 12.04
CA SER A 111 4.56 1.15 11.53
C SER A 111 3.09 0.99 11.89
N ILE A 112 2.29 0.61 10.89
CA ILE A 112 0.84 0.44 11.01
C ILE A 112 0.52 -1.03 10.82
N PHE A 113 -0.17 -1.62 11.79
CA PHE A 113 -0.74 -2.94 11.64
C PHE A 113 -2.18 -2.84 11.14
N ILE A 114 -2.58 -3.73 10.24
CA ILE A 114 -3.95 -3.87 9.74
C ILE A 114 -4.48 -5.24 10.16
N GLU A 115 -5.69 -5.27 10.72
CA GLU A 115 -6.41 -6.53 10.94
C GLU A 115 -6.80 -7.16 9.61
N ILE A 116 -6.38 -8.40 9.43
CA ILE A 116 -6.77 -9.20 8.29
C ILE A 116 -8.07 -9.91 8.67
N SER A 117 -9.11 -9.82 7.84
CA SER A 117 -10.35 -10.56 8.09
C SER A 117 -10.09 -12.08 8.01
N GLN A 118 -10.92 -12.88 8.68
CA GLN A 118 -10.74 -14.34 8.63
C GLN A 118 -10.88 -14.91 7.20
N GLU A 119 -11.75 -14.32 6.37
CA GLU A 119 -11.86 -14.68 4.95
C GLU A 119 -10.58 -14.37 4.17
N GLN A 120 -9.91 -13.27 4.48
CA GLN A 120 -8.63 -12.94 3.86
C GLN A 120 -7.51 -13.86 4.32
N LYS A 121 -7.48 -14.22 5.61
CA LYS A 121 -6.55 -15.25 6.11
C LYS A 121 -6.77 -16.57 5.39
N GLN A 122 -8.02 -16.97 5.17
CA GLN A 122 -8.36 -18.17 4.39
C GLN A 122 -7.97 -18.05 2.92
N LYS A 123 -8.21 -16.92 2.26
CA LYS A 123 -7.78 -16.69 0.86
C LYS A 123 -6.26 -16.72 0.72
N GLN A 124 -5.53 -16.00 1.60
CA GLN A 124 -4.07 -16.01 1.61
C GLN A 124 -3.54 -17.42 1.84
N LYS A 125 -4.12 -18.16 2.79
CA LYS A 125 -3.79 -19.57 3.02
C LYS A 125 -4.04 -20.44 1.78
N GLN A 126 -5.19 -20.28 1.12
CA GLN A 126 -5.50 -21.03 -0.11
C GLN A 126 -4.56 -20.68 -1.26
N GLU A 127 -4.17 -19.42 -1.42
CA GLU A 127 -3.18 -19.03 -2.43
C GLU A 127 -1.80 -19.58 -2.11
N LEU A 128 -1.39 -19.56 -0.84
CA LEU A 128 -0.15 -20.17 -0.39
C LEU A 128 -0.16 -21.69 -0.62
N GLU A 129 -1.26 -22.37 -0.29
CA GLU A 129 -1.45 -23.80 -0.54
C GLU A 129 -1.36 -24.13 -2.04
N LYS A 130 -1.93 -23.30 -2.92
CA LYS A 130 -1.79 -23.46 -4.38
C LYS A 130 -0.34 -23.29 -4.83
N LYS A 131 0.38 -22.29 -4.31
CA LYS A 131 1.81 -22.09 -4.60
C LYS A 131 2.65 -23.27 -4.12
N ILE A 132 2.39 -23.76 -2.90
CA ILE A 132 3.03 -24.94 -2.31
C ILE A 132 2.78 -26.17 -3.19
N ALA A 133 1.53 -26.42 -3.59
CA ALA A 133 1.17 -27.55 -4.45
C ALA A 133 1.89 -27.49 -5.81
N PHE A 134 1.98 -26.30 -6.42
CA PHE A 134 2.71 -26.08 -7.66
C PHE A 134 4.22 -26.33 -7.51
N CYS A 135 4.84 -25.79 -6.46
CA CYS A 135 6.26 -26.04 -6.17
C CYS A 135 6.52 -27.54 -5.92
N GLN A 136 5.63 -28.23 -5.20
CA GLN A 136 5.72 -29.67 -4.98
C GLN A 136 5.59 -30.48 -6.27
N SER A 137 4.68 -30.10 -7.18
CA SER A 137 4.54 -30.79 -8.47
C SER A 137 5.76 -30.59 -9.36
N GLU A 138 6.32 -29.37 -9.41
CA GLU A 138 7.55 -29.09 -10.16
C GLU A 138 8.78 -29.78 -9.56
N ILE A 139 8.91 -29.84 -8.22
CA ILE A 139 9.96 -30.62 -7.55
C ILE A 139 9.84 -32.10 -7.92
N THR A 140 8.63 -32.66 -7.85
CA THR A 140 8.39 -34.08 -8.17
C THR A 140 8.75 -34.36 -9.63
N ARG A 141 8.39 -33.46 -10.54
CA ARG A 141 8.74 -33.54 -11.95
C ARG A 141 10.25 -33.50 -12.18
N ALA A 142 10.95 -32.53 -11.58
CA ALA A 142 12.40 -32.41 -11.69
C ALA A 142 13.11 -33.62 -11.08
N GLN A 143 12.64 -34.14 -9.93
CA GLN A 143 13.16 -35.37 -9.32
C GLN A 143 12.97 -36.59 -10.22
N ASN A 144 11.82 -36.74 -10.87
CA ASN A 144 11.55 -37.84 -11.80
C ASN A 144 12.42 -37.77 -13.07
N ILE A 145 12.73 -36.55 -13.53
CA ILE A 145 13.64 -36.34 -14.67
C ILE A 145 15.08 -36.68 -14.27
N LEU A 146 15.51 -36.24 -13.09
CA LEU A 146 16.85 -36.47 -12.57
C LEU A 146 17.07 -37.89 -12.01
N SER A 147 16.01 -38.65 -11.71
CA SER A 147 16.11 -40.07 -11.33
C SER A 147 16.10 -41.02 -12.52
N ASN A 148 15.69 -40.55 -13.70
CA ASN A 148 15.66 -41.36 -14.91
C ASN A 148 17.08 -41.55 -15.47
N GLN A 149 17.63 -42.75 -15.28
CA GLN A 149 18.98 -43.12 -15.71
C GLN A 149 19.21 -42.91 -17.22
N ASN A 150 18.19 -43.08 -18.06
CA ASN A 150 18.29 -42.82 -19.50
C ASN A 150 18.44 -41.33 -19.84
N PHE A 151 17.88 -40.44 -19.01
CA PHE A 151 18.01 -38.99 -19.17
C PHE A 151 19.39 -38.53 -18.73
N ILE A 152 19.89 -39.00 -17.58
CA ILE A 152 21.22 -38.68 -17.06
C ILE A 152 22.32 -39.14 -18.05
N ALA A 153 22.15 -40.31 -18.66
CA ALA A 153 23.14 -40.87 -19.58
C ALA A 153 23.16 -40.21 -20.97
N LYS A 154 22.06 -39.58 -21.42
CA LYS A 154 21.94 -39.00 -22.77
C LYS A 154 21.85 -37.47 -22.81
N ALA A 155 21.53 -36.81 -21.70
CA ALA A 155 21.34 -35.37 -21.69
C ALA A 155 22.69 -34.61 -21.62
N PRO A 156 22.81 -33.45 -22.29
CA PRO A 156 23.95 -32.55 -22.13
C PRO A 156 24.13 -32.12 -20.67
N LYS A 157 25.38 -31.99 -20.21
CA LYS A 157 25.72 -31.54 -18.85
C LYS A 157 25.04 -30.21 -18.46
N GLU A 158 24.89 -29.30 -19.41
CA GLU A 158 24.20 -28.01 -19.20
C GLU A 158 22.71 -28.19 -18.87
N LYS A 159 22.02 -29.14 -19.51
CA LYS A 159 20.60 -29.41 -19.24
C LYS A 159 20.40 -30.11 -17.90
N ILE A 160 21.31 -30.98 -17.50
CA ILE A 160 21.28 -31.63 -16.19
C ILE A 160 21.45 -30.58 -15.08
N LYS A 161 22.45 -29.71 -15.22
CA LYS A 161 22.72 -28.64 -14.25
C LYS A 161 21.57 -27.64 -14.14
N LEU A 162 20.96 -27.27 -15.27
CA LEU A 162 19.80 -26.38 -15.28
C LEU A 162 18.59 -26.99 -14.53
N GLU A 163 18.41 -28.29 -14.61
CA GLU A 163 17.31 -28.98 -13.92
C GLU A 163 17.60 -29.21 -12.42
N GLU A 164 18.86 -29.41 -12.05
CA GLU A 164 19.33 -29.38 -10.65
C GLU A 164 19.15 -27.99 -10.02
N ASP A 165 19.53 -26.92 -10.73
CA ASP A 165 19.39 -25.53 -10.28
C ASP A 165 17.91 -25.18 -10.06
N LYS A 166 17.01 -25.59 -10.98
CA LYS A 166 15.56 -25.42 -10.80
C LYS A 166 15.05 -26.18 -9.58
N LEU A 167 15.47 -27.42 -9.38
CA LEU A 167 15.06 -28.23 -8.23
C LEU A 167 15.49 -27.57 -6.91
N GLN A 168 16.71 -27.05 -6.85
CA GLN A 168 17.20 -26.35 -5.67
C GLN A 168 16.42 -25.05 -5.41
N ARG A 169 16.15 -24.28 -6.47
CA ARG A 169 15.33 -23.06 -6.37
C ARG A 169 13.93 -23.36 -5.86
N TYR A 170 13.22 -24.34 -6.43
CA TYR A 170 11.86 -24.67 -5.99
C TYR A 170 11.83 -25.24 -4.57
N LYS A 171 12.87 -25.95 -4.13
CA LYS A 171 12.99 -26.39 -2.73
C LYS A 171 13.16 -25.21 -1.76
N GLN A 172 13.97 -24.21 -2.14
CA GLN A 172 14.13 -22.99 -1.33
C GLN A 172 12.82 -22.19 -1.27
N GLU A 173 12.15 -21.97 -2.41
CA GLU A 173 10.85 -21.30 -2.47
C GLU A 173 9.79 -22.05 -1.64
N LEU A 174 9.74 -23.39 -1.73
CA LEU A 174 8.84 -24.21 -0.94
C LEU A 174 9.08 -24.05 0.57
N GLN A 175 10.35 -24.01 1.01
CA GLN A 175 10.69 -23.84 2.42
C GLN A 175 10.22 -22.49 2.95
N ILE A 176 10.39 -21.42 2.17
CA ILE A 176 9.90 -20.08 2.51
C ILE A 176 8.37 -20.09 2.65
N TYR A 177 7.65 -20.67 1.69
CA TYR A 177 6.18 -20.73 1.74
C TYR A 177 5.67 -21.59 2.92
N LEU A 178 6.39 -22.65 3.30
CA LEU A 178 6.03 -23.47 4.48
C LEU A 178 6.27 -22.74 5.80
N GLU A 179 7.26 -21.84 5.87
CA GLU A 179 7.48 -20.98 7.04
C GLU A 179 6.40 -19.90 7.14
N GLU A 180 6.02 -19.29 6.00
CA GLU A 180 4.91 -18.33 5.94
C GLU A 180 3.56 -18.95 6.32
N LEU A 181 3.32 -20.24 6.02
CA LEU A 181 2.08 -20.95 6.38
C LEU A 181 1.93 -21.23 7.88
N LYS A 182 3.02 -21.19 8.66
CA LYS A 182 2.99 -21.42 10.12
C LYS A 182 2.42 -20.22 10.90
N TRP A 183 2.22 -19.11 10.21
CA TRP A 183 1.69 -17.86 10.72
C TRP A 183 0.15 -17.83 10.65
#